data_AF-A0A7S0ZF77-F1
#
_entry.id   AF-A0A7S0ZF77-F1
#
_cell.length_a   1.000
_cell.length_b   1.000
_cell.length_c   1.000
_cell.angle_alpha   90.00
_cell.angle_beta   90.00
_cell.angle_gamma   90.00
#
_symmetry.space_group_name_H-M   'P 1'
#
loop_
_entity.id
_entity.type
_entity.pdbx_description
1 polymer ?
#
loop_
_entity_poly.entity_id
_entity_poly.type
_entity_poly.pdbx_seq_one_letter_code
_entity_poly.pdbx_strand_id
1 'polypeptide(L)'
;GRAIVRLAPKELVTVLSPVLPDNHDRAAALSAIFIDKPEHLAQVFEYALKRTPPSAKRVLDETEHTLHLQYFELLVKLDLRSQSDTESETCTSRALKFLSEDTHRYVSLRSAVRICELYYHIPCLVYLYEHLSQFDALASLLYSEQSGDALLRLARRYGVSHPILWISLTRLYAKLLSNCESSIVSKKLESTSQSRMRDSSVFISSREQSSIRIGNLRAIFEEGLNAMLCNSSMNPIKVVLILEEFGKILKYDDMRGIFEKEFHKMKSDLQSAQDENRIILSELEHRRKRLDKLSKSKFVMNSQRCAACGIDLQLPTVHFLCHHSYHLSCTSLALLSTSKTTQSNPECPLCTHNK
;
A
#
# COMPACT_ATOMS: atom_id res chain seq x y z
N GLY A 1 -23.12 16.84 26.80
CA GLY A 1 -22.29 16.91 28.01
C GLY A 1 -21.28 15.80 27.93
N ARG A 2 -19.98 16.12 27.84
CA ARG A 2 -18.93 15.10 27.81
C ARG A 2 -18.50 14.82 29.25
N ALA A 3 -18.58 13.57 29.66
CA ALA A 3 -18.24 13.14 31.00
C ALA A 3 -16.78 13.49 31.29
N ILE A 4 -16.55 14.21 32.39
CA ILE A 4 -15.22 14.39 32.97
C ILE A 4 -14.76 12.99 33.35
N VAL A 5 -13.88 12.38 32.55
CA VAL A 5 -13.27 11.10 32.91
C VAL A 5 -12.33 11.38 34.08
N ARG A 6 -12.85 11.34 35.31
CA ARG A 6 -12.01 11.22 36.50
C ARG A 6 -11.43 9.81 36.47
N LEU A 7 -10.11 9.68 36.58
CA LEU A 7 -9.52 8.36 36.78
C LEU A 7 -10.03 7.88 38.13
N ALA A 8 -10.84 6.84 38.14
CA ALA A 8 -11.39 6.33 39.38
C ALA A 8 -10.22 5.85 40.28
N PRO A 9 -10.32 5.95 41.61
CA PRO A 9 -9.26 5.47 42.51
C PRO A 9 -8.84 4.02 42.21
N LYS A 10 -9.79 3.16 41.83
CA LYS A 10 -9.53 1.77 41.40
C LYS A 10 -8.66 1.69 40.13
N GLU A 11 -8.88 2.58 39.16
CA GLU A 11 -8.09 2.65 37.93
C GLU A 11 -6.67 3.14 38.20
N LEU A 12 -6.52 4.11 39.10
CA LEU A 12 -5.20 4.60 39.54
C LEU A 12 -4.39 3.50 40.24
N VAL A 13 -5.02 2.65 41.04
CA VAL A 13 -4.36 1.49 41.67
C VAL A 13 -3.89 0.48 40.62
N THR A 14 -4.74 0.15 39.63
CA THR A 14 -4.34 -0.75 38.54
C THR A 14 -3.17 -0.21 37.73
N VAL A 15 -3.15 1.11 37.51
CA VAL A 15 -2.10 1.82 36.77
C VAL A 15 -0.81 1.91 37.60
N LEU A 16 -0.86 2.12 38.90
CA LEU A 16 0.33 2.22 39.76
C LEU A 16 0.93 0.84 40.13
N SER A 17 0.18 -0.25 39.98
CA SER A 17 0.62 -1.59 40.38
C SER A 17 1.90 -2.10 39.70
N PRO A 18 2.18 -1.83 38.41
CA PRO A 18 3.42 -2.31 37.78
C PRO A 18 4.63 -1.43 38.11
N VAL A 19 4.41 -0.17 38.51
CA VAL A 19 5.46 0.77 38.96
C VAL A 19 5.93 0.41 40.38
N LEU A 20 5.04 -0.17 41.19
CA LEU A 20 5.25 -0.52 42.58
C LEU A 20 5.04 -2.02 42.76
N PRO A 21 6.01 -2.85 42.36
CA PRO A 21 5.87 -4.31 42.41
C PRO A 21 5.60 -4.85 43.82
N ASP A 22 5.86 -4.06 44.88
CA ASP A 22 5.62 -4.45 46.26
C ASP A 22 4.58 -3.56 46.97
N ASN A 23 3.42 -4.17 47.23
CA ASN A 23 2.21 -3.70 47.93
C ASN A 23 1.17 -2.94 47.10
N HIS A 24 0.11 -3.67 46.74
CA HIS A 24 -1.19 -3.13 46.36
C HIS A 24 -1.69 -2.06 47.34
N ASP A 25 -1.36 -2.17 48.63
CA ASP A 25 -1.70 -1.18 49.65
C ASP A 25 -0.94 0.15 49.49
N ARG A 26 0.31 0.11 49.02
CA ARG A 26 1.09 1.32 48.68
C ARG A 26 0.56 1.96 47.40
N ALA A 27 0.18 1.16 46.40
CA ALA A 27 -0.49 1.66 45.21
C ALA A 27 -1.84 2.32 45.54
N ALA A 28 -2.61 1.75 46.47
CA ALA A 28 -3.84 2.35 47.00
C ALA A 28 -3.58 3.66 47.75
N ALA A 29 -2.57 3.71 48.62
CA ALA A 29 -2.19 4.94 49.33
C ALA A 29 -1.71 6.04 48.37
N LEU A 30 -0.91 5.69 47.37
CA LEU A 30 -0.39 6.63 46.38
C LEU A 30 -1.46 7.04 45.36
N SER A 31 -2.46 6.19 45.08
CA SER A 31 -3.57 6.53 44.19
C SER A 31 -4.29 7.81 44.66
N ALA A 32 -4.43 7.99 45.98
CA ALA A 32 -5.04 9.17 46.60
C ALA A 32 -4.28 10.48 46.31
N ILE A 33 -2.96 10.41 46.12
CA ILE A 33 -2.09 11.57 45.85
C ILE A 33 -2.27 12.06 44.41
N PHE A 34 -2.52 11.14 43.48
CA PHE A 34 -2.65 11.43 42.05
C PHE A 34 -4.09 11.67 41.58
N ILE A 35 -5.06 11.64 42.49
CA ILE A 35 -6.45 12.07 42.20
C ILE A 35 -6.40 13.51 41.68
N ASP A 36 -7.01 13.74 40.52
CA ASP A 36 -7.04 15.02 39.80
C ASP A 36 -5.67 15.57 39.36
N LYS A 37 -4.59 14.78 39.44
CA LYS A 37 -3.22 15.17 38.99
C LYS A 37 -2.59 14.16 38.03
N PRO A 38 -3.19 13.94 36.85
CA PRO A 38 -2.74 12.91 35.91
C PRO A 38 -1.41 13.24 35.20
N GLU A 39 -1.01 14.51 35.10
CA GLU A 39 0.29 14.91 34.53
C GLU A 39 1.47 14.47 35.40
N HIS A 40 1.34 14.60 36.72
CA HIS A 40 2.34 14.14 37.68
C HIS A 40 2.46 12.62 37.64
N LEU A 41 1.36 11.91 37.42
CA LEU A 41 1.36 10.47 37.21
C LEU A 41 2.14 10.09 35.93
N ALA A 42 1.94 10.81 34.82
CA ALA A 42 2.70 10.60 33.59
C ALA A 42 4.21 10.80 33.79
N GLN A 43 4.63 11.82 34.56
CA GLN A 43 6.05 12.04 34.92
C GLN A 43 6.63 10.88 35.74
N VAL A 44 5.85 10.29 36.64
CA VAL A 44 6.27 9.10 37.41
C VAL A 44 6.49 7.90 36.49
N PHE A 45 5.62 7.68 35.51
CA PHE A 45 5.83 6.65 34.49
C PHE A 45 7.08 6.92 33.65
N GLU A 46 7.28 8.14 33.16
CA GLU A 46 8.49 8.51 32.42
C GLU A 46 9.76 8.26 33.24
N TYR A 47 9.72 8.55 34.54
CA TYR A 47 10.83 8.26 35.44
C TYR A 47 11.05 6.77 35.65
N ALA A 48 9.97 5.97 35.77
CA ALA A 48 10.05 4.52 35.88
C ALA A 48 10.65 3.91 34.60
N LEU A 49 10.20 4.36 33.42
CA LEU A 49 10.68 3.92 32.11
C LEU A 49 12.15 4.28 31.84
N LYS A 50 12.63 5.42 32.34
CA LYS A 50 14.06 5.80 32.24
C LYS A 50 14.97 4.95 33.13
N ARG A 51 14.41 4.35 34.19
CA ARG A 51 15.16 3.56 35.18
C ARG A 51 15.15 2.07 34.90
N THR A 52 14.27 1.56 34.03
CA THR A 52 14.38 0.17 33.59
C THR A 52 15.62 0.07 32.69
N PRO A 53 16.65 -0.70 33.08
CA PRO A 53 17.81 -0.88 32.20
C PRO A 53 17.33 -1.64 30.95
N PRO A 54 17.84 -1.32 29.75
CA PRO A 54 17.54 -2.05 28.52
C PRO A 54 18.16 -3.45 28.64
N SER A 55 17.48 -4.34 29.34
CA SER A 55 17.96 -5.69 29.56
C SER A 55 17.81 -6.44 28.24
N ALA A 56 18.95 -6.59 27.57
CA ALA A 56 19.06 -7.35 26.35
C ALA A 56 18.78 -8.83 26.65
N LYS A 57 17.53 -9.28 26.57
CA LYS A 57 17.15 -10.70 26.41
C LYS A 57 15.68 -10.88 26.05
N ARG A 58 15.43 -11.04 24.74
CA ARG A 58 14.48 -11.93 24.01
C ARG A 58 13.08 -12.29 24.54
N VAL A 59 12.65 -11.86 25.72
CA VAL A 59 11.30 -12.03 26.25
C VAL A 59 10.93 -10.66 26.80
N LEU A 60 9.82 -10.09 26.33
CA LEU A 60 9.23 -8.92 26.96
C LEU A 60 8.98 -9.30 28.42
N ASP A 61 9.69 -8.71 29.39
CA ASP A 61 9.25 -8.81 30.78
C ASP A 61 7.79 -8.33 30.80
N GLU A 62 6.86 -9.21 31.17
CA GLU A 62 5.41 -8.93 31.09
C GLU A 62 5.06 -7.63 31.84
N THR A 63 5.83 -7.33 32.88
CA THR A 63 5.76 -6.10 33.68
C THR A 63 6.15 -4.86 32.89
N GLU A 64 7.21 -4.92 32.08
CA GLU A 64 7.70 -3.79 31.28
C GLU A 64 6.75 -3.51 30.11
N HIS A 65 6.24 -4.55 29.45
CA HIS A 65 5.18 -4.41 28.42
C HIS A 65 3.92 -3.75 28.99
N THR A 66 3.47 -4.21 30.17
CA THR A 66 2.29 -3.67 30.85
C THR A 66 2.49 -2.21 31.26
N LEU A 67 3.67 -1.87 31.78
CA LEU A 67 4.03 -0.50 32.14
C LEU A 67 3.96 0.45 30.95
N HIS A 68 4.53 0.07 29.80
CA HIS A 68 4.51 0.86 28.57
C HIS A 68 3.08 1.03 28.03
N LEU A 69 2.25 -0.02 28.05
CA LEU A 69 0.84 0.07 27.63
C LEU A 69 0.01 0.98 28.52
N GLN A 70 0.18 0.88 29.84
CA GLN A 70 -0.54 1.73 30.80
C GLN A 70 -0.10 3.19 30.71
N TYR A 71 1.19 3.44 30.50
CA TYR A 71 1.69 4.79 30.24
C TYR A 71 1.07 5.37 28.96
N PHE A 72 1.06 4.60 27.88
CA PHE A 72 0.43 5.01 26.62
C PHE A 72 -1.07 5.30 26.78
N GLU A 73 -1.79 4.42 27.47
CA GLU A 73 -3.21 4.61 27.79
C GLU A 73 -3.42 5.91 28.60
N LEU A 74 -2.55 6.20 29.57
CA LEU A 74 -2.61 7.43 30.35
C LEU A 74 -2.40 8.68 29.47
N LEU A 75 -1.44 8.66 28.54
CA LEU A 75 -1.21 9.77 27.61
C LEU A 75 -2.44 10.05 26.73
N VAL A 76 -3.06 8.99 26.20
CA VAL A 76 -4.29 9.11 25.39
C VAL A 76 -5.45 9.65 26.22
N LYS A 77 -5.62 9.19 27.47
CA LYS A 77 -6.64 9.71 28.41
C LYS A 77 -6.41 11.17 28.81
N LEU A 78 -5.14 11.60 28.86
CA LEU A 78 -4.75 12.96 29.19
C LEU A 78 -5.10 13.95 28.07
N ASP A 79 -4.87 13.57 26.82
CA ASP A 79 -5.15 14.41 25.66
C ASP A 79 -6.65 14.75 25.52
N LEU A 80 -7.53 13.81 25.88
CA LEU A 80 -8.97 14.06 25.98
C LEU A 80 -9.34 15.17 26.98
N ARG A 81 -8.45 15.52 27.93
CA ARG A 81 -8.69 16.55 28.96
C ARG A 81 -8.15 17.93 28.57
N SER A 82 -7.11 18.00 27.73
CA SER A 82 -6.31 19.22 27.49
C SER A 82 -6.76 20.06 26.30
N GLN A 83 -8.04 20.06 25.91
CA GLN A 83 -8.57 20.89 24.82
C GLN A 83 -8.55 22.42 25.11
N SER A 84 -7.83 22.88 26.14
CA SER A 84 -7.54 24.29 26.37
C SER A 84 -6.22 24.65 25.68
N ASP A 85 -6.32 25.54 24.69
CA ASP A 85 -5.28 26.09 23.84
C ASP A 85 -4.09 26.73 24.58
N THR A 86 -3.20 25.94 25.17
CA THR A 86 -1.93 26.45 25.70
C THR A 86 -0.75 25.65 25.17
N GLU A 87 0.17 26.38 24.54
CA GLU A 87 1.31 26.02 23.67
C GLU A 87 2.41 25.11 24.28
N SER A 88 2.11 24.30 25.29
CA SER A 88 3.01 23.26 25.79
C SER A 88 2.80 21.98 24.95
N GLU A 89 3.88 21.26 24.63
CA GLU A 89 3.85 20.02 23.85
C GLU A 89 2.58 19.19 24.12
N THR A 90 1.65 19.18 23.16
CA THR A 90 0.33 18.58 23.36
C THR A 90 0.49 17.12 23.77
N CYS A 91 -0.40 16.59 24.62
CA CYS A 91 -0.36 15.18 25.01
C CYS A 91 -0.37 14.27 23.76
N THR A 92 -1.04 14.70 22.69
CA THR A 92 -0.95 14.14 21.33
C THR A 92 0.50 13.99 20.84
N SER A 93 1.30 15.06 20.92
CA SER A 93 2.71 15.03 20.47
C SER A 93 3.56 14.06 21.30
N ARG A 94 3.32 13.98 22.62
CA ARG A 94 3.98 13.02 23.51
C ARG A 94 3.58 11.57 23.20
N ALA A 95 2.29 11.33 22.94
CA ALA A 95 1.80 10.01 22.52
C ALA A 95 2.36 9.59 21.16
N LEU A 96 2.47 10.51 20.20
CA LEU A 96 3.08 10.24 18.89
C LEU A 96 4.59 10.00 18.99
N LYS A 97 5.32 10.80 19.78
CA LYS A 97 6.74 10.56 20.08
C LYS A 97 6.93 9.17 20.66
N PHE A 98 6.11 8.80 21.66
CA PHE A 98 6.12 7.47 22.27
C PHE A 98 5.92 6.37 21.22
N LEU A 99 5.01 6.52 20.27
CA LEU A 99 4.79 5.54 19.20
C LEU A 99 5.92 5.49 18.16
N SER A 100 6.67 6.59 17.99
CA SER A 100 7.74 6.74 16.99
C SER A 100 9.14 6.34 17.46
N GLU A 101 9.39 6.38 18.77
CA GLU A 101 10.65 5.90 19.38
C GLU A 101 10.69 4.35 19.34
N ASP A 102 11.80 3.72 19.75
CA ASP A 102 12.06 2.25 19.69
C ASP A 102 11.07 1.36 20.49
N THR A 103 9.88 1.88 20.81
CA THR A 103 8.77 1.24 21.50
C THR A 103 8.11 0.11 20.72
N HIS A 104 8.37 -0.06 19.41
CA HIS A 104 7.99 -1.30 18.70
C HIS A 104 8.60 -2.55 19.35
N ARG A 105 9.69 -2.38 20.12
CA ARG A 105 10.32 -3.46 20.89
C ARG A 105 9.54 -3.83 22.14
N TYR A 106 8.77 -2.89 22.72
CA TYR A 106 8.14 -3.02 24.04
C TYR A 106 6.61 -2.99 23.99
N VAL A 107 6.00 -2.45 22.93
CA VAL A 107 4.55 -2.34 22.75
C VAL A 107 4.15 -2.93 21.40
N SER A 108 3.18 -3.85 21.42
CA SER A 108 2.57 -4.34 20.19
C SER A 108 1.68 -3.25 19.60
N LEU A 109 1.90 -2.91 18.32
CA LEU A 109 1.09 -1.94 17.59
C LEU A 109 -0.41 -2.26 17.62
N ARG A 110 -0.79 -3.55 17.65
CA ARG A 110 -2.19 -3.97 17.76
C ARG A 110 -2.82 -3.58 19.09
N SER A 111 -2.07 -3.71 20.20
CA SER A 111 -2.54 -3.28 21.53
C SER A 111 -2.71 -1.76 21.58
N ALA A 112 -1.78 -1.02 20.96
CA ALA A 112 -1.88 0.44 20.84
C ALA A 112 -3.11 0.87 20.03
N VAL A 113 -3.40 0.21 18.90
CA VAL A 113 -4.62 0.46 18.11
C VAL A 113 -5.86 0.28 18.98
N ARG A 114 -5.93 -0.81 19.75
CA ARG A 114 -7.09 -1.10 20.59
C ARG A 114 -7.34 -0.01 21.63
N ILE A 115 -6.28 0.50 22.24
CA ILE A 115 -6.36 1.63 23.19
C ILE A 115 -6.86 2.88 22.47
N CYS A 116 -6.29 3.22 21.31
CA CYS A 116 -6.69 4.42 20.58
C CYS A 116 -8.13 4.34 20.03
N GLU A 117 -8.60 3.16 19.62
CA GLU A 117 -9.99 2.94 19.22
C GLU A 117 -10.95 3.13 20.39
N LEU A 118 -10.60 2.60 21.57
CA LEU A 118 -11.42 2.70 22.77
C LEU A 118 -11.64 4.15 23.20
N TYR A 119 -10.61 5.00 23.08
CA TYR A 119 -10.64 6.40 23.47
C TYR A 119 -10.89 7.37 22.31
N TYR A 120 -11.10 6.85 21.10
CA TYR A 120 -11.33 7.62 19.87
C TYR A 120 -10.26 8.70 19.59
N HIS A 121 -8.99 8.35 19.79
CA HIS A 121 -7.88 9.28 19.63
C HIS A 121 -7.36 9.30 18.17
N ILE A 122 -7.98 10.14 17.35
CA ILE A 122 -7.78 10.21 15.89
C ILE A 122 -6.30 10.37 15.46
N PRO A 123 -5.51 11.31 16.02
CA PRO A 123 -4.14 11.52 15.54
C PRO A 123 -3.24 10.27 15.63
N CYS A 124 -3.36 9.52 16.73
CA CYS A 124 -2.61 8.27 16.90
C CYS A 124 -3.19 7.13 16.05
N LEU A 125 -4.52 7.06 15.86
CA LEU A 125 -5.12 6.08 14.96
C LEU A 125 -4.63 6.26 13.52
N VAL A 126 -4.52 7.51 13.05
CA VAL A 126 -3.98 7.81 11.71
C VAL A 126 -2.55 7.28 11.58
N TYR A 127 -1.68 7.61 12.55
CA TYR A 127 -0.31 7.12 12.58
C TYR A 127 -0.24 5.59 12.60
N LEU A 128 -0.97 4.94 13.52
CA LEU A 128 -0.94 3.49 13.69
C LEU A 128 -1.46 2.75 12.47
N TYR A 129 -2.56 3.20 11.86
CA TYR A 129 -3.09 2.58 10.66
C TYR A 129 -2.21 2.78 9.43
N GLU A 130 -1.52 3.92 9.31
CA GLU A 130 -0.51 4.14 8.27
C GLU A 130 0.66 3.14 8.43
N HIS A 131 1.20 3.00 9.65
CA HIS A 131 2.28 2.05 9.94
C HIS A 131 1.88 0.57 9.80
N LEU A 132 0.62 0.24 10.08
CA LEU A 132 0.08 -1.12 9.90
C LEU A 132 -0.46 -1.39 8.49
N SER A 133 -0.40 -0.41 7.59
CA SER A 133 -0.97 -0.49 6.23
C SER A 133 -2.46 -0.85 6.20
N GLN A 134 -3.21 -0.50 7.25
CA GLN A 134 -4.66 -0.75 7.36
C GLN A 134 -5.47 0.42 6.78
N PHE A 135 -5.38 0.61 5.47
CA PHE A 135 -5.99 1.76 4.80
C PHE A 135 -7.52 1.73 4.74
N ASP A 136 -8.16 0.55 4.82
CA ASP A 136 -9.63 0.44 4.82
C ASP A 136 -10.24 1.02 6.12
N ALA A 137 -9.65 0.67 7.26
CA ALA A 137 -10.03 1.19 8.58
C ALA A 137 -9.72 2.69 8.68
N LEU A 138 -8.55 3.12 8.20
CA LEU A 138 -8.16 4.52 8.14
C LEU A 138 -9.12 5.36 7.29
N ALA A 139 -9.47 4.87 6.09
CA ALA A 139 -10.41 5.54 5.20
C ALA A 139 -11.79 5.69 5.84
N SER A 140 -12.27 4.65 6.53
CA SER A 140 -13.56 4.64 7.22
C SER A 140 -13.58 5.63 8.39
N LEU A 141 -12.49 5.67 9.18
CA LEU A 141 -12.33 6.60 10.30
C LEU A 141 -12.32 8.06 9.82
N LEU A 142 -11.51 8.39 8.82
CA LEU A 142 -11.42 9.76 8.32
C LEU A 142 -12.70 10.18 7.57
N TYR A 143 -13.43 9.22 6.99
CA TYR A 143 -14.74 9.46 6.40
C TYR A 143 -15.77 9.83 7.47
N SER A 144 -15.79 9.14 8.62
CA SER A 144 -16.71 9.47 9.72
C SER A 144 -16.40 10.84 10.34
N GLU A 145 -15.12 11.16 10.48
CA GLU A 145 -14.64 12.45 11.03
C GLU A 145 -14.77 13.61 10.03
N GLN A 146 -15.16 13.34 8.78
CA GLN A 146 -15.27 14.32 7.70
C GLN A 146 -13.97 15.09 7.39
N SER A 147 -12.81 14.54 7.76
CA SER A 147 -11.51 15.17 7.58
C SER A 147 -11.00 15.00 6.14
N GLY A 148 -11.51 15.82 5.22
CA GLY A 148 -11.20 15.77 3.79
C GLY A 148 -9.70 15.98 3.47
N ASP A 149 -9.02 16.91 4.15
CA ASP A 149 -7.61 17.21 3.86
C ASP A 149 -6.66 16.07 4.21
N ALA A 150 -6.93 15.38 5.32
CA ALA A 150 -6.13 14.22 5.73
C ALA A 150 -6.29 13.08 4.72
N LEU A 151 -7.53 12.81 4.28
CA LEU A 151 -7.82 11.85 3.22
C LEU A 151 -7.12 12.22 1.91
N LEU A 152 -7.15 13.50 1.51
CA LEU A 152 -6.51 13.95 0.27
C LEU A 152 -5.00 13.75 0.30
N ARG A 153 -4.35 14.09 1.42
CA ARG A 153 -2.90 13.86 1.60
C ARG A 153 -2.55 12.38 1.52
N LEU A 154 -3.33 11.52 2.16
CA LEU A 154 -3.11 10.07 2.14
C LEU A 154 -3.39 9.47 0.76
N ALA A 155 -4.46 9.89 0.09
CA ALA A 155 -4.82 9.43 -1.25
C ALA A 155 -3.75 9.80 -2.29
N ARG A 156 -3.15 11.00 -2.19
CA ARG A 156 -2.02 11.39 -3.06
C ARG A 156 -0.76 10.56 -2.82
N ARG A 157 -0.52 10.09 -1.58
CA ARG A 157 0.67 9.29 -1.25
C ARG A 157 0.49 7.80 -1.56
N TYR A 158 -0.64 7.23 -1.20
CA TYR A 158 -0.87 5.77 -1.20
C TYR A 158 -2.00 5.32 -2.11
N GLY A 159 -2.73 6.24 -2.75
CA GLY A 159 -3.95 5.92 -3.48
C GLY A 159 -3.77 5.13 -4.77
N VAL A 160 -2.55 5.04 -5.32
CA VAL A 160 -2.23 4.12 -6.43
C VAL A 160 -2.30 2.66 -5.97
N SER A 161 -1.73 2.38 -4.78
CA SER A 161 -1.74 1.05 -4.17
C SER A 161 -3.07 0.72 -3.49
N HIS A 162 -3.72 1.72 -2.89
CA HIS A 162 -4.95 1.57 -2.12
C HIS A 162 -6.06 2.50 -2.64
N PRO A 163 -6.81 2.07 -3.66
CA PRO A 163 -7.86 2.89 -4.27
C PRO A 163 -9.00 3.28 -3.33
N ILE A 164 -9.18 2.57 -2.21
CA ILE A 164 -10.22 2.87 -1.23
C ILE A 164 -10.10 4.29 -0.65
N LEU A 165 -8.89 4.84 -0.57
CA LEU A 165 -8.66 6.21 -0.13
C LEU A 165 -9.30 7.22 -1.10
N TRP A 166 -9.14 7.01 -2.41
CA TRP A 166 -9.77 7.85 -3.43
C TRP A 166 -11.29 7.66 -3.48
N ILE A 167 -11.79 6.44 -3.26
CA ILE A 167 -13.24 6.16 -3.19
C ILE A 167 -13.87 6.91 -2.01
N SER A 168 -13.28 6.79 -0.83
CA SER A 168 -13.78 7.46 0.38
C SER A 168 -13.68 8.98 0.28
N LEU A 169 -12.59 9.49 -0.30
CA LEU A 169 -12.44 10.92 -0.58
C LEU A 169 -13.52 11.42 -1.56
N THR A 170 -13.68 10.78 -2.71
CA THR A 170 -14.65 11.20 -3.72
C THR A 170 -16.08 11.11 -3.21
N ARG A 171 -16.43 10.07 -2.44
CA ARG A 171 -17.72 9.97 -1.74
C ARG A 171 -17.95 11.12 -0.76
N LEU A 172 -16.93 11.51 0.00
CA LEU A 172 -17.02 12.62 0.96
C LEU A 172 -17.22 13.95 0.24
N TYR A 173 -16.42 14.23 -0.79
CA TYR A 173 -16.50 15.49 -1.54
C TYR A 173 -17.78 15.58 -2.39
N ALA A 174 -18.27 14.47 -2.93
CA ALA A 174 -19.58 14.41 -3.61
C ALA A 174 -20.72 14.81 -2.66
N LYS A 175 -20.72 14.29 -1.42
CA LYS A 175 -21.70 14.67 -0.38
C LYS A 175 -21.59 16.13 0.04
N LEU A 176 -20.37 16.68 0.12
CA LEU A 176 -20.19 18.10 0.42
C LEU A 176 -20.72 19.00 -0.71
N LEU A 177 -20.46 18.63 -1.97
CA LEU A 177 -20.98 19.35 -3.14
C LEU A 177 -22.53 19.39 -3.15
N SER A 178 -23.21 18.28 -2.83
CA SER A 178 -24.67 18.24 -2.78
C SER A 178 -25.29 19.15 -1.71
N ASN A 179 -24.63 19.25 -0.56
CA ASN A 179 -25.09 20.09 0.54
C ASN A 179 -24.91 21.58 0.20
N CYS A 180 -23.85 21.93 -0.53
CA CYS A 180 -23.63 23.29 -1.02
C CYS A 180 -24.69 23.72 -2.05
N GLU A 181 -24.99 22.87 -3.04
CA GLU A 181 -25.97 23.21 -4.09
C GLU A 181 -27.39 23.40 -3.52
N SER A 182 -27.81 22.51 -2.61
CA SER A 182 -29.10 22.65 -1.92
C SER A 182 -29.19 23.92 -1.06
N SER A 183 -28.09 24.31 -0.39
CA SER A 183 -28.01 25.57 0.36
C SER A 183 -27.99 26.83 -0.51
N ILE A 184 -27.46 26.75 -1.74
CA ILE A 184 -27.47 27.87 -2.70
C ILE A 184 -28.87 28.03 -3.30
N VAL A 185 -29.55 26.94 -3.63
CA VAL A 185 -30.90 26.95 -4.20
C VAL A 185 -31.93 27.52 -3.19
N SER A 186 -31.83 27.16 -1.91
CA SER A 186 -32.69 27.73 -0.86
C SER A 186 -32.45 29.23 -0.65
N LYS A 187 -31.18 29.68 -0.61
CA LYS A 187 -30.86 31.12 -0.53
C LYS A 187 -31.27 31.91 -1.78
N LYS A 188 -31.31 31.28 -2.96
CA LYS A 188 -31.76 31.92 -4.21
C LYS A 188 -33.29 32.12 -4.21
N LEU A 189 -34.03 31.27 -3.50
CA LEU A 189 -35.47 31.41 -3.31
C LEU A 189 -35.81 32.53 -2.31
N GLU A 190 -35.00 32.72 -1.27
CA GLU A 190 -35.17 33.81 -0.28
C GLU A 190 -34.65 35.18 -0.75
N SER A 191 -33.68 35.23 -1.68
CA SER A 191 -33.10 36.49 -2.18
C SER A 191 -33.85 37.12 -3.37
N THR A 192 -34.97 36.54 -3.81
CA THR A 192 -35.80 37.15 -4.88
C THR A 192 -36.63 38.35 -4.37
N SER A 193 -36.61 38.69 -3.07
CA SER A 193 -37.27 39.89 -2.53
C SER A 193 -36.35 41.08 -2.25
N GLN A 194 -35.03 41.03 -2.50
CA GLN A 194 -34.18 42.23 -2.35
C GLN A 194 -32.95 42.21 -3.26
N SER A 195 -32.97 43.10 -4.26
CA SER A 195 -31.87 43.32 -5.20
C SER A 195 -30.65 43.97 -4.54
N ARG A 196 -29.48 43.66 -5.12
CA ARG A 196 -28.18 44.36 -5.04
C ARG A 196 -27.34 44.09 -3.78
N MET A 197 -26.28 43.28 -3.94
CA MET A 197 -24.88 43.72 -3.97
C MET A 197 -23.93 42.49 -4.00
N ARG A 198 -22.68 42.75 -4.35
CA ARG A 198 -21.65 41.85 -4.89
C ARG A 198 -21.06 40.87 -3.85
N ASP A 199 -20.35 39.88 -4.39
CA ASP A 199 -19.44 38.91 -3.75
C ASP A 199 -20.06 37.84 -2.84
N SER A 200 -20.62 36.81 -3.47
CA SER A 200 -21.00 35.55 -2.79
C SER A 200 -19.77 34.71 -2.45
N SER A 201 -19.16 35.00 -1.30
CA SER A 201 -18.37 34.02 -0.56
C SER A 201 -19.32 33.21 0.33
N VAL A 202 -19.59 31.96 -0.04
CA VAL A 202 -20.38 31.06 0.81
C VAL A 202 -19.44 30.50 1.88
N PHE A 203 -19.50 31.09 3.08
CA PHE A 203 -18.88 30.57 4.29
C PHE A 203 -19.70 29.39 4.82
N ILE A 204 -19.07 28.22 4.98
CA ILE A 204 -19.61 27.12 5.76
C ILE A 204 -18.90 27.12 7.10
N SER A 205 -19.63 27.47 8.16
CA SER A 205 -19.19 27.36 9.54
C SER A 205 -19.55 25.98 10.08
N SER A 206 -18.56 25.11 10.21
CA SER A 206 -18.61 23.98 11.12
C SER A 206 -17.18 23.52 11.41
N ARG A 207 -16.66 24.05 12.52
CA ARG A 207 -15.60 23.56 13.42
C ARG A 207 -14.37 22.90 12.76
N GLU A 208 -13.28 23.67 12.81
CA GLU A 208 -11.91 23.40 12.36
C GLU A 208 -11.66 23.58 10.86
N GLN A 209 -11.10 24.75 10.57
CA GLN A 209 -10.92 25.35 9.26
C GLN A 209 -9.67 24.79 8.56
N SER A 210 -9.88 24.10 7.45
CA SER A 210 -9.19 24.50 6.23
C SER A 210 -10.25 25.12 5.31
N SER A 211 -10.00 26.34 4.87
CA SER A 211 -10.93 27.18 4.12
C SER A 211 -11.05 26.71 2.66
N ILE A 212 -11.72 25.58 2.42
CA ILE A 212 -11.92 25.07 1.07
C ILE A 212 -13.05 25.87 0.39
N ARG A 213 -12.68 26.80 -0.50
CA ARG A 213 -13.63 27.49 -1.40
C ARG A 213 -14.35 26.46 -2.29
N ILE A 214 -15.61 26.71 -2.66
CA ILE A 214 -16.41 25.80 -3.51
C ILE A 214 -15.67 25.39 -4.81
N GLY A 215 -14.91 26.31 -5.42
CA GLY A 215 -14.08 26.01 -6.60
C GLY A 215 -13.01 24.93 -6.35
N ASN A 216 -12.47 24.85 -5.13
CA ASN A 216 -11.48 23.84 -4.76
C ASN A 216 -12.13 22.46 -4.57
N LEU A 217 -13.41 22.40 -4.15
CA LEU A 217 -14.12 21.13 -3.96
C LEU A 217 -14.28 20.36 -5.27
N ARG A 218 -14.67 21.06 -6.35
CA ARG A 218 -14.83 20.45 -7.67
C ARG A 218 -13.49 19.95 -8.24
N ALA A 219 -12.44 20.74 -8.12
CA ALA A 219 -11.10 20.34 -8.57
C ALA A 219 -10.58 19.10 -7.83
N ILE A 220 -10.76 19.02 -6.51
CA ILE A 220 -10.37 17.86 -5.70
C ILE A 220 -11.19 16.62 -6.08
N PHE A 221 -12.48 16.81 -6.35
CA PHE A 221 -13.35 15.73 -6.80
C PHE A 221 -12.93 15.19 -8.17
N GLU A 222 -12.67 16.07 -9.15
CA GLU A 222 -12.17 15.70 -10.48
C GLU A 222 -10.78 15.03 -10.40
N GLU A 223 -9.91 15.50 -9.52
CA GLU A 223 -8.61 14.85 -9.25
C GLU A 223 -8.80 13.42 -8.75
N GLY A 224 -9.70 13.21 -7.78
CA GLY A 224 -9.99 11.89 -7.25
C GLY A 224 -10.59 10.95 -8.29
N LEU A 225 -11.50 11.44 -9.13
CA LEU A 225 -12.05 10.68 -10.26
C LEU A 225 -10.97 10.27 -11.27
N ASN A 226 -10.15 11.23 -11.69
CA ASN A 226 -9.05 10.96 -12.62
C ASN A 226 -8.08 9.93 -12.05
N ALA A 227 -7.72 10.05 -10.77
CA ALA A 227 -6.84 9.10 -10.10
C ALA A 227 -7.46 7.69 -10.06
N MET A 228 -8.75 7.57 -9.75
CA MET A 228 -9.43 6.27 -9.75
C MET A 228 -9.49 5.62 -11.14
N LEU A 229 -9.75 6.40 -12.19
CA LEU A 229 -9.85 5.87 -13.56
C LEU A 229 -8.47 5.56 -14.18
N CYS A 230 -7.44 6.33 -13.83
CA CYS A 230 -6.07 6.09 -14.30
C CYS A 230 -5.39 4.91 -13.60
N ASN A 231 -5.86 4.52 -12.41
CA ASN A 231 -5.27 3.43 -11.64
C ASN A 231 -5.65 2.07 -12.26
N SER A 232 -4.63 1.30 -12.67
CA SER A 232 -4.79 -0.03 -13.27
C SER A 232 -5.52 -1.05 -12.37
N SER A 233 -5.53 -0.82 -11.06
CA SER A 233 -6.21 -1.67 -10.07
C SER A 233 -7.73 -1.48 -10.02
N MET A 234 -8.27 -0.39 -10.58
CA MET A 234 -9.69 -0.08 -10.53
C MET A 234 -10.35 -0.27 -11.90
N ASN A 235 -11.47 -1.01 -11.92
CA ASN A 235 -12.27 -1.16 -13.13
C ASN A 235 -13.17 0.08 -13.29
N PRO A 236 -13.18 0.76 -14.46
CA PRO A 236 -14.06 1.89 -14.74
C PRO A 236 -15.53 1.65 -14.44
N ILE A 237 -16.03 0.42 -14.60
CA ILE A 237 -17.42 0.04 -14.25
C ILE A 237 -17.67 0.20 -12.75
N LYS A 238 -16.73 -0.20 -11.89
CA LYS A 238 -16.86 -0.01 -10.44
C LYS A 238 -16.91 1.47 -10.07
N VAL A 239 -16.12 2.29 -10.77
CA VAL A 239 -16.14 3.75 -10.59
C VAL A 239 -17.51 4.30 -10.98
N VAL A 240 -18.08 3.88 -12.12
CA VAL A 240 -19.43 4.28 -12.53
C VAL A 240 -20.49 3.85 -11.51
N LEU A 241 -20.42 2.61 -10.99
CA LEU A 241 -21.36 2.14 -9.97
C LEU A 241 -21.28 2.95 -8.67
N ILE A 242 -20.07 3.29 -8.21
CA ILE A 242 -19.88 4.17 -7.06
C ILE A 242 -20.46 5.56 -7.35
N LEU A 243 -20.34 6.05 -8.58
CA LEU A 243 -20.86 7.36 -8.99
C LEU A 243 -22.38 7.38 -9.15
N GLU A 244 -22.98 6.26 -9.53
CA GLU A 244 -24.43 6.08 -9.60
C GLU A 244 -25.10 6.26 -8.23
N GLU A 245 -24.44 5.84 -7.13
CA GLU A 245 -24.90 6.13 -5.76
C GLU A 245 -25.10 7.65 -5.51
N PHE A 246 -24.44 8.51 -6.30
CA PHE A 246 -24.51 9.96 -6.22
C PHE A 246 -25.30 10.61 -7.36
N GLY A 247 -26.12 9.85 -8.10
CA GLY A 247 -26.77 10.23 -9.36
C GLY A 247 -27.65 11.49 -9.38
N LYS A 248 -27.80 12.22 -8.27
CA LYS A 248 -28.43 13.56 -8.22
C LYS A 248 -27.45 14.72 -8.35
N ILE A 249 -26.14 14.48 -8.18
CA ILE A 249 -25.14 15.53 -7.91
C ILE A 249 -24.20 15.71 -9.09
N LEU A 250 -23.84 14.63 -9.77
CA LEU A 250 -22.90 14.65 -10.89
C LEU A 250 -23.67 14.50 -12.18
N LYS A 251 -23.66 15.54 -13.01
CA LYS A 251 -24.18 15.42 -14.37
C LYS A 251 -23.22 14.59 -15.18
N TYR A 252 -23.75 13.80 -16.11
CA TYR A 252 -22.95 13.06 -17.07
C TYR A 252 -21.92 13.95 -17.78
N ASP A 253 -22.29 15.19 -18.10
CA ASP A 253 -21.39 16.17 -18.74
C ASP A 253 -20.11 16.45 -17.94
N ASP A 254 -20.17 16.45 -16.60
CA ASP A 254 -19.00 16.70 -15.75
C ASP A 254 -18.02 15.52 -15.78
N MET A 255 -18.53 14.32 -16.03
CA MET A 255 -17.73 13.09 -16.10
C MET A 255 -17.34 12.71 -17.54
N ARG A 256 -18.11 13.19 -18.52
CA ARG A 256 -17.99 12.83 -19.93
C ARG A 256 -16.59 13.05 -20.47
N GLY A 257 -15.99 14.21 -20.22
CA GLY A 257 -14.64 14.52 -20.71
C GLY A 257 -13.57 13.59 -20.13
N ILE A 258 -13.71 13.18 -18.88
CA ILE A 258 -12.78 12.26 -18.22
C ILE A 258 -12.95 10.84 -18.79
N PHE A 259 -14.20 10.37 -18.89
CA PHE A 259 -14.49 9.05 -19.47
C PHE A 259 -14.12 8.96 -20.95
N GLU A 260 -14.35 10.01 -21.75
CA GLU A 260 -13.94 10.06 -23.15
C GLU A 260 -12.41 9.97 -23.27
N LYS A 261 -11.67 10.71 -22.44
CA LYS A 261 -10.20 10.65 -22.42
C LYS A 261 -9.69 9.25 -22.07
N GLU A 262 -10.22 8.65 -21.01
CA GLU A 262 -9.80 7.30 -20.58
C GLU A 262 -10.23 6.22 -21.57
N PHE A 263 -11.41 6.35 -22.19
CA PHE A 263 -11.86 5.46 -23.25
C PHE A 263 -10.95 5.56 -24.49
N HIS A 264 -10.56 6.77 -24.89
CA HIS A 264 -9.62 6.98 -25.98
C HIS A 264 -8.25 6.37 -25.68
N LYS A 265 -7.74 6.54 -24.45
CA LYS A 265 -6.50 5.92 -24.00
C LYS A 265 -6.60 4.39 -24.07
N MET A 266 -7.64 3.81 -23.48
CA MET A 266 -7.87 2.36 -23.50
C MET A 266 -8.00 1.81 -24.93
N LYS A 267 -8.68 2.54 -25.82
CA LYS A 267 -8.78 2.18 -27.23
C LYS A 267 -7.43 2.21 -27.94
N SER A 268 -6.61 3.22 -27.66
CA SER A 268 -5.25 3.33 -28.19
C SER A 268 -4.35 2.19 -27.69
N ASP A 269 -4.41 1.87 -26.40
CA ASP A 269 -3.65 0.78 -25.80
C ASP A 269 -4.05 -0.58 -26.40
N LEU A 270 -5.36 -0.79 -26.62
CA LEU A 270 -5.88 -1.99 -27.30
C LEU A 270 -5.38 -2.07 -28.75
N GLN A 271 -5.34 -0.96 -29.48
CA GLN A 271 -4.81 -0.92 -30.85
C GLN A 271 -3.31 -1.24 -30.87
N SER A 272 -2.52 -0.67 -29.96
CA SER A 272 -1.10 -0.98 -29.83
C SER A 272 -0.87 -2.47 -29.55
N ALA A 273 -1.62 -3.03 -28.59
CA ALA A 273 -1.54 -4.45 -28.26
C ALA A 273 -1.97 -5.36 -29.43
N GLN A 274 -2.94 -4.94 -30.24
CA GLN A 274 -3.33 -5.65 -31.47
C GLN A 274 -2.24 -5.60 -32.54
N ASP A 275 -1.60 -4.46 -32.73
CA ASP A 275 -0.50 -4.30 -33.68
C ASP A 275 0.74 -5.11 -33.27
N GLU A 276 1.08 -5.11 -31.97
CA GLU A 276 2.15 -5.95 -31.42
C GLU A 276 1.87 -7.44 -31.65
N ASN A 277 0.64 -7.90 -31.37
CA ASN A 277 0.25 -9.27 -31.65
C ASN A 277 0.36 -9.60 -33.14
N ARG A 278 -0.04 -8.68 -34.03
CA ARG A 278 0.11 -8.88 -35.49
C ARG A 278 1.58 -9.08 -35.89
N ILE A 279 2.48 -8.26 -35.34
CA ILE A 279 3.92 -8.35 -35.59
C ILE A 279 4.45 -9.70 -35.08
N ILE A 280 4.14 -10.09 -33.85
CA ILE A 280 4.56 -11.36 -33.25
C ILE A 280 4.09 -12.55 -34.09
N LEU A 281 2.83 -12.55 -34.54
CA LEU A 281 2.30 -13.61 -35.40
C LEU A 281 3.07 -13.71 -36.72
N SER A 282 3.41 -12.58 -37.34
CA SER A 282 4.20 -12.54 -38.57
C SER A 282 5.63 -13.08 -38.37
N GLU A 283 6.27 -12.75 -37.24
CA GLU A 283 7.58 -13.28 -36.89
C GLU A 283 7.53 -14.79 -36.64
N LEU A 284 6.50 -15.28 -35.96
CA LEU A 284 6.29 -16.71 -35.72
C LEU A 284 6.14 -17.46 -37.05
N GLU A 285 5.37 -16.92 -37.99
CA GLU A 285 5.24 -17.50 -39.33
C GLU A 285 6.58 -17.51 -40.07
N HIS A 286 7.34 -16.42 -40.01
CA HIS A 286 8.66 -16.36 -40.65
C HIS A 286 9.63 -17.37 -40.02
N ARG A 287 9.68 -17.47 -38.69
CA ARG A 287 10.51 -18.45 -37.97
C ARG A 287 10.09 -19.87 -38.30
N ARG A 288 8.79 -20.17 -38.39
CA ARG A 288 8.28 -21.48 -38.85
C ARG A 288 8.75 -21.80 -40.27
N LYS A 289 8.62 -20.87 -41.22
CA LYS A 289 9.13 -21.07 -42.60
C LYS A 289 10.64 -21.30 -42.64
N ARG A 290 11.42 -20.63 -41.77
CA ARG A 290 12.86 -20.87 -41.64
C ARG A 290 13.16 -22.28 -41.11
N LEU A 291 12.43 -22.73 -40.09
CA LEU A 291 12.54 -24.09 -39.58
C LEU A 291 12.17 -25.14 -40.64
N ASP A 292 11.09 -24.93 -41.40
CA ASP A 292 10.71 -25.83 -42.49
C ASP A 292 11.77 -25.89 -43.58
N LYS A 293 12.38 -24.74 -43.94
CA LYS A 293 13.49 -24.70 -44.91
C LYS A 293 14.72 -25.44 -44.39
N LEU A 294 15.08 -25.24 -43.12
CA LEU A 294 16.19 -25.94 -42.48
C LEU A 294 15.91 -27.45 -42.39
N SER A 295 14.70 -27.85 -42.00
CA SER A 295 14.28 -29.24 -41.90
C SER A 295 14.27 -29.95 -43.26
N LYS A 296 13.81 -29.27 -44.32
CA LYS A 296 13.79 -29.82 -45.69
C LYS A 296 15.13 -29.69 -46.41
N SER A 297 16.07 -28.91 -45.88
CA SER A 297 17.39 -28.78 -46.48
C SER A 297 18.09 -30.13 -46.43
N LYS A 298 18.52 -30.61 -47.60
CA LYS A 298 19.29 -31.86 -47.70
C LYS A 298 20.66 -31.60 -47.06
N PHE A 299 21.03 -32.43 -46.10
CA PHE A 299 22.40 -32.47 -45.60
C PHE A 299 23.30 -33.04 -46.71
N VAL A 300 23.93 -32.16 -47.48
CA VAL A 300 24.89 -32.55 -48.54
C VAL A 300 26.28 -32.52 -47.93
N MET A 301 26.94 -33.67 -47.96
CA MET A 301 28.23 -33.86 -47.35
C MET A 301 29.25 -34.20 -48.44
N ASN A 302 30.26 -33.35 -48.58
CA ASN A 302 31.23 -33.42 -49.67
C ASN A 302 32.63 -33.84 -49.20
N SER A 303 32.74 -34.44 -48.02
CA SER A 303 34.02 -34.89 -47.47
C SER A 303 34.49 -36.14 -48.21
N GLN A 304 35.63 -36.04 -48.89
CA GLN A 304 36.21 -37.15 -49.65
C GLN A 304 37.29 -37.91 -48.87
N ARG A 305 37.68 -37.44 -47.68
CA ARG A 305 38.74 -38.04 -46.84
C ARG A 305 38.26 -38.39 -45.44
N CYS A 306 38.80 -39.49 -44.92
CA CYS A 306 38.55 -39.94 -43.57
C CYS A 306 39.25 -39.03 -42.57
N ALA A 307 38.53 -38.55 -41.55
CA ALA A 307 39.08 -37.59 -40.61
C ALA A 307 40.02 -38.23 -39.56
N ALA A 308 40.06 -39.57 -39.45
CA ALA A 308 40.98 -40.29 -38.57
C ALA A 308 42.31 -40.68 -39.27
N CYS A 309 42.26 -41.12 -40.53
CA CYS A 309 43.46 -41.60 -41.25
C CYS A 309 43.90 -40.71 -42.42
N GLY A 310 43.09 -39.72 -42.82
CA GLY A 310 43.39 -38.79 -43.92
C GLY A 310 43.26 -39.37 -45.33
N ILE A 311 43.01 -40.67 -45.46
CA ILE A 311 42.89 -41.38 -46.73
C ILE A 311 41.51 -41.15 -47.36
N ASP A 312 41.44 -41.22 -48.68
CA ASP A 312 40.17 -41.12 -49.41
C ASP A 312 39.17 -42.19 -48.93
N LEU A 313 37.93 -41.75 -48.75
CA LEU A 313 36.85 -42.55 -48.19
C LEU A 313 36.44 -43.66 -49.16
N GLN A 314 36.53 -44.91 -48.71
CA GLN A 314 36.06 -46.10 -49.42
C GLN A 314 34.87 -46.69 -48.66
N LEU A 315 33.87 -47.17 -49.39
CA LEU A 315 32.68 -47.79 -48.81
C LEU A 315 33.07 -49.09 -48.07
N PRO A 316 32.53 -49.37 -46.87
CA PRO A 316 31.49 -48.62 -46.14
C PRO A 316 32.01 -47.47 -45.27
N THR A 317 31.30 -46.33 -45.28
CA THR A 317 31.65 -45.10 -44.55
C THR A 317 30.56 -44.69 -43.55
N VAL A 318 30.97 -44.06 -42.46
CA VAL A 318 30.07 -43.48 -41.46
C VAL A 318 30.27 -41.98 -41.43
N HIS A 319 29.16 -41.28 -41.32
CA HIS A 319 29.06 -39.85 -41.52
C HIS A 319 28.31 -39.19 -40.39
N PHE A 320 28.86 -38.10 -39.86
CA PHE A 320 28.26 -37.33 -38.77
C PHE A 320 27.76 -35.97 -39.27
N LEU A 321 26.68 -35.45 -38.65
CA LEU A 321 26.07 -34.16 -38.99
C LEU A 321 27.01 -32.95 -38.77
N CYS A 322 28.14 -33.14 -38.07
CA CYS A 322 29.20 -32.16 -37.92
C CYS A 322 30.17 -32.10 -39.12
N HIS A 323 29.85 -32.74 -40.25
CA HIS A 323 30.66 -32.81 -41.48
C HIS A 323 31.95 -33.63 -41.38
N HIS A 324 32.07 -34.49 -40.38
CA HIS A 324 33.18 -35.44 -40.28
C HIS A 324 32.75 -36.82 -40.77
N SER A 325 33.64 -37.42 -41.55
CA SER A 325 33.41 -38.70 -42.22
C SER A 325 34.57 -39.63 -41.96
N TYR A 326 34.27 -40.91 -41.80
CA TYR A 326 35.23 -41.92 -41.39
C TYR A 326 34.91 -43.24 -42.09
N HIS A 327 35.91 -44.10 -42.29
CA HIS A 327 35.66 -45.50 -42.66
C HIS A 327 34.96 -46.22 -41.50
N LEU A 328 34.13 -47.22 -41.79
CA LEU A 328 33.46 -48.03 -40.76
C LEU A 328 34.46 -48.70 -39.78
N SER A 329 35.64 -49.05 -40.27
CA SER A 329 36.75 -49.59 -39.47
C SER A 329 37.41 -48.52 -38.60
N CYS A 330 37.59 -47.31 -39.13
CA CYS A 330 38.16 -46.19 -38.41
C CYS A 330 37.21 -45.64 -37.34
N THR A 331 35.88 -45.69 -37.57
CA THR A 331 34.90 -45.30 -36.55
C THR A 331 34.83 -46.27 -35.39
N SER A 332 34.85 -47.58 -35.66
CA SER A 332 34.80 -48.58 -34.59
C SER A 332 36.02 -48.47 -33.67
N LEU A 333 37.22 -48.26 -34.24
CA LEU A 333 38.42 -47.93 -33.47
C LEU A 333 38.31 -46.61 -32.67
N ALA A 334 37.69 -45.57 -33.24
CA ALA A 334 37.54 -44.26 -32.60
C ALA A 334 36.38 -44.17 -31.59
N LEU A 335 35.42 -45.10 -31.62
CA LEU A 335 34.31 -45.22 -30.66
C LEU A 335 34.66 -46.16 -29.49
N LEU A 336 35.65 -47.04 -29.66
CA LEU A 336 36.19 -47.89 -28.59
C LEU A 336 37.00 -47.10 -27.55
N SER A 337 37.51 -45.91 -27.88
CA SER A 337 38.22 -45.02 -26.95
C SER A 337 37.30 -44.14 -26.09
N THR A 338 36.00 -44.06 -26.42
CA THR A 338 35.01 -43.26 -25.69
C THR A 338 34.01 -44.17 -24.99
N SER A 339 34.49 -44.91 -23.99
CA SER A 339 33.65 -45.75 -23.13
C SER A 339 32.76 -44.91 -22.22
N LYS A 340 31.62 -44.41 -22.71
CA LYS A 340 30.46 -44.08 -21.88
C LYS A 340 29.15 -44.49 -22.54
N THR A 341 28.54 -45.51 -21.93
CA THR A 341 27.10 -45.77 -21.80
C THR A 341 26.27 -46.03 -23.05
N THR A 342 25.78 -47.27 -23.08
CA THR A 342 24.50 -47.72 -23.60
C THR A 342 23.42 -46.62 -23.75
N GLN A 343 22.86 -46.51 -24.96
CA GLN A 343 21.63 -45.81 -25.36
C GLN A 343 21.68 -44.33 -25.82
N SER A 344 22.82 -43.77 -26.19
CA SER A 344 22.85 -42.47 -26.88
C SER A 344 23.54 -42.56 -28.24
N ASN A 345 22.96 -41.87 -29.24
CA ASN A 345 23.46 -41.76 -30.61
C ASN A 345 24.99 -41.61 -30.66
N PRO A 346 25.69 -42.32 -31.58
CA PRO A 346 27.14 -42.20 -31.69
C PRO A 346 27.52 -40.74 -31.95
N GLU A 347 28.40 -40.19 -31.10
CA GLU A 347 28.93 -38.83 -31.25
C GLU A 347 30.21 -38.84 -32.09
N CYS A 348 30.53 -37.72 -32.73
CA CYS A 348 31.73 -37.61 -33.57
C CYS A 348 33.00 -37.50 -32.71
N PRO A 349 33.98 -38.42 -32.84
CA PRO A 349 35.16 -38.47 -31.98
C PRO A 349 36.02 -37.20 -32.06
N LEU A 350 36.18 -36.59 -33.23
CA LEU A 350 36.91 -35.31 -33.36
C LEU A 350 36.23 -34.13 -32.65
N CYS A 351 34.89 -34.06 -32.65
CA CYS A 351 34.17 -32.94 -32.04
C CYS A 351 34.03 -33.09 -30.52
N THR A 352 34.11 -34.31 -30.00
CA THR A 352 34.12 -34.57 -28.56
C THR A 352 35.49 -34.40 -27.94
N HIS A 353 36.57 -34.68 -28.68
CA HIS A 353 37.95 -34.45 -28.22
C HIS A 353 38.36 -32.97 -28.24
N ASN A 354 37.75 -32.16 -29.10
CA ASN A 354 38.06 -30.74 -29.27
C ASN A 354 37.05 -29.80 -28.59
N LYS A 355 36.29 -30.32 -27.61
CA LYS A 355 35.25 -29.62 -26.85
C LYS A 355 35.78 -29.13 -25.51
#